data_AF-A0A7Y0B4H9-F1
#
_entry.id   AF-A0A7Y0B4H9-F1
#
_cell.length_a   1.000
_cell.length_b   1.000
_cell.length_c   1.000
_cell.angle_alpha   90.00
_cell.angle_beta   90.00
_cell.angle_gamma   90.00
#
_symmetry.space_group_name_H-M   'P 1'
#
loop_
_entity.id
_entity.type
_entity.pdbx_description
1 polymer ?
#
loop_
_entity_poly.entity_id
_entity_poly.type
_entity_poly.pdbx_seq_one_letter_code
_entity_poly.pdbx_strand_id
1 'polypeptide(L)' 'MRSLRLPERFAGTRPEADALREELMARLGCRVLVRPWEDGGGIRICGQIYNRPAEDERLSRGLRSLPDGR' A
#
# COMPACT_ATOMS: atom_id res chain seq x y z
N MET A 1 -9.73 5.67 -9.36
CA MET A 1 -8.43 5.78 -8.66
C MET A 1 -8.68 6.42 -7.31
N ARG A 2 -8.05 5.93 -6.24
CA ARG A 2 -8.16 6.53 -4.89
C ARG A 2 -6.78 6.60 -4.24
N SER A 3 -6.46 7.75 -3.66
CA SER A 3 -5.25 7.94 -2.84
C SER A 3 -5.67 8.03 -1.38
N LEU A 4 -4.93 7.35 -0.50
CA LEU A 4 -5.15 7.32 0.93
C LEU A 4 -3.85 7.68 1.65
N ARG A 5 -3.95 8.46 2.73
CA ARG A 5 -2.83 8.67 3.65
C ARG A 5 -2.58 7.38 4.42
N LEU A 6 -1.32 7.00 4.54
CA LEU A 6 -0.91 5.99 5.49
C LEU A 6 -0.71 6.65 6.86
N PRO A 7 -0.79 5.88 7.96
CA PRO A 7 -0.37 6.37 9.27
C PRO A 7 1.09 6.87 9.24
N GLU A 8 1.42 7.82 10.12
CA GLU A 8 2.72 8.52 10.15
C GLU A 8 3.93 7.59 10.18
N ARG A 9 3.77 6.42 10.82
CA ARG A 9 4.82 5.39 10.96
C ARG A 9 5.16 4.61 9.69
N PHE A 10 4.46 4.84 8.57
CA PHE A 10 4.67 4.08 7.34
C PHE A 10 5.17 4.97 6.21
N ALA A 11 6.20 4.52 5.50
CA ALA A 11 6.59 5.09 4.22
C ALA A 11 6.83 6.61 4.26
N GLY A 12 7.43 7.12 5.34
CA GLY A 12 7.88 8.50 5.44
C GLY A 12 9.09 8.75 4.53
N THR A 13 9.88 7.72 4.27
CA THR A 13 11.03 7.78 3.37
C THR A 13 10.83 6.95 2.09
N ARG A 14 11.61 7.25 1.05
CA ARG A 14 11.57 6.50 -0.21
C ARG A 14 11.93 5.00 -0.01
N PRO A 15 12.97 4.63 0.74
CA PRO A 15 13.26 3.23 1.04
C PRO A 15 12.11 2.51 1.75
N GLU A 16 11.48 3.14 2.75
CA GLU A 16 10.31 2.57 3.43
C GLU A 16 9.12 2.39 2.48
N ALA A 17 8.86 3.35 1.60
CA ALA A 17 7.79 3.25 0.60
C ALA A 17 8.02 2.07 -0.36
N ASP A 18 9.27 1.88 -0.80
CA ASP A 18 9.64 0.77 -1.67
C ASP A 18 9.53 -0.58 -0.93
N ALA A 19 9.99 -0.65 0.32
CA ALA A 19 9.86 -1.85 1.15
C ALA A 19 8.39 -2.23 1.40
N LEU A 20 7.54 -1.25 1.74
CA LEU A 20 6.12 -1.48 1.96
C LEU A 20 5.42 -1.95 0.68
N ARG A 21 5.80 -1.41 -0.48
CA ARG A 21 5.27 -1.84 -1.78
C ARG A 21 5.61 -3.31 -2.06
N GLU A 22 6.85 -3.73 -1.81
CA GLU A 22 7.27 -5.12 -1.99
C GLU A 22 6.58 -6.05 -0.98
N GLU A 23 6.42 -5.64 0.28
CA GLU A 23 5.69 -6.41 1.29
C GLU A 23 4.23 -6.61 0.89
N LEU A 24 3.55 -5.56 0.41
CA LEU A 24 2.17 -5.65 -0.06
C LEU A 24 2.01 -6.59 -1.26
N MET A 25 2.97 -6.59 -2.18
CA MET A 25 2.99 -7.55 -3.28
C MET A 25 3.21 -8.97 -2.76
N ALA A 26 4.18 -9.19 -1.88
CA ALA A 26 4.51 -10.51 -1.35
C ALA A 26 3.37 -11.11 -0.51
N ARG A 27 2.71 -10.30 0.31
CA ARG A 27 1.67 -10.76 1.24
C ARG A 27 0.28 -10.82 0.62
N LEU A 28 -0.07 -9.83 -0.20
CA LEU A 28 -1.43 -9.66 -0.71
C LEU A 28 -1.56 -9.91 -2.21
N GLY A 29 -0.44 -10.05 -2.94
CA GLY A 29 -0.44 -10.20 -4.39
C GLY A 29 -0.98 -8.96 -5.11
N CYS A 30 -0.97 -7.79 -4.46
CA CYS A 30 -1.61 -6.58 -4.95
C CYS A 30 -0.54 -5.55 -5.36
N ARG A 31 -0.61 -5.09 -6.61
CA ARG A 31 0.26 -4.01 -7.10
C ARG A 31 -0.34 -2.66 -6.76
N VAL A 32 0.37 -1.90 -5.92
CA VAL A 32 -0.02 -0.55 -5.52
C VAL A 32 1.13 0.42 -5.75
N LEU A 33 0.79 1.71 -5.84
CA LEU A 33 1.79 2.77 -5.74
C LEU A 33 1.86 3.24 -4.29
N VAL A 34 3.05 3.20 -3.70
CA VAL A 34 3.34 3.86 -2.42
C VAL A 34 4.23 5.06 -2.71
N ARG A 35 3.84 6.22 -2.20
CA ARG A 35 4.56 7.49 -2.34
C ARG A 35 5.04 7.92 -0.95
N PRO A 36 6.33 8.24 -0.78
CA PRO A 36 6.78 8.87 0.45
C PRO A 36 6.20 10.27 0.56
N TRP A 37 5.88 10.66 1.78
CA TRP A 37 5.39 12.00 2.14
C TRP A 37 5.82 12.27 3.59
N GLU A 38 5.93 13.55 3.95
CA GLU A 38 6.26 13.97 5.32
C GLU A 38 5.17 13.48 6.31
N ASP A 39 5.57 13.05 7.50
CA ASP A 39 4.64 12.48 8.50
C ASP A 39 3.82 11.30 7.95
N GLY A 40 4.51 10.37 7.27
CA GLY A 40 3.94 9.14 6.71
C GLY A 40 3.63 9.23 5.22
N GLY A 41 3.53 8.09 4.55
CA GLY A 41 3.38 7.99 3.11
C GLY A 41 1.93 8.06 2.62
N GLY A 42 1.76 7.82 1.33
CA GLY A 42 0.46 7.69 0.68
C GLY A 42 0.41 6.43 -0.15
N ILE A 43 -0.71 5.72 -0.11
CA ILE A 43 -1.00 4.61 -1.00
C ILE A 43 -2.01 5.05 -2.05
N ARG A 44 -1.73 4.73 -3.31
CA ARG A 44 -2.65 4.98 -4.42
C ARG A 44 -3.09 3.65 -5.02
N ILE A 45 -4.41 3.44 -4.98
CA ILE A 45 -5.11 2.29 -5.54
C ILE A 45 -5.65 2.68 -6.90
N CYS A 46 -5.20 1.97 -7.93
CA CYS A 46 -5.62 2.16 -9.31
C CYS A 46 -6.42 0.94 -9.76
N GLY A 47 -7.67 1.14 -10.14
CA GLY A 47 -8.35 0.17 -10.99
C GLY A 47 -7.81 0.31 -12.41
N GLN A 48 -7.34 -0.79 -12.98
CA GLN A 48 -6.88 -0.93 -14.35
C GLN A 48 -7.62 -2.10 -15.00
N ILE A 49 -7.60 -2.19 -16.32
CA ILE A 49 -8.28 -3.25 -17.08
C ILE A 49 -7.82 -4.68 -16.71
N TYR A 50 -6.64 -4.81 -16.11
CA TYR A 50 -6.08 -6.07 -15.65
C TYR A 50 -6.46 -6.41 -14.20
N ASN A 51 -7.05 -5.46 -13.45
CA ASN A 51 -7.41 -5.70 -12.06
C ASN A 51 -8.69 -6.54 -11.95
N ARG A 52 -8.74 -7.38 -10.92
CA ARG A 52 -9.89 -8.21 -10.57
C ARG A 52 -10.49 -7.68 -9.26
N PRO A 53 -11.84 -7.65 -9.09
CA PRO A 53 -12.46 -7.21 -7.84
C PRO A 53 -11.93 -7.92 -6.57
N ALA A 54 -11.59 -9.21 -6.70
CA ALA A 54 -11.00 -9.99 -5.60
C ALA A 54 -9.62 -9.47 -5.13
N GLU A 55 -8.87 -8.76 -5.97
CA GLU A 55 -7.61 -8.12 -5.58
C GLU A 55 -7.87 -6.94 -4.66
N ASP A 56 -8.83 -6.07 -5.00
CA ASP A 56 -9.19 -4.92 -4.17
C ASP A 56 -9.75 -5.37 -2.82
N GLU A 57 -10.54 -6.45 -2.79
CA GLU A 57 -11.01 -7.01 -1.54
C GLU A 57 -9.87 -7.56 -0.67
N ARG A 58 -8.93 -8.31 -1.25
CA ARG A 58 -7.73 -8.80 -0.52
C ARG A 58 -6.90 -7.65 0.00
N LEU A 59 -6.68 -6.60 -0.79
CA LEU A 59 -5.99 -5.40 -0.38
C LEU A 59 -6.71 -4.73 0.80
N SER A 60 -8.03 -4.53 0.71
CA SER A 60 -8.82 -3.88 1.76
C SER A 60 -8.80 -4.63 3.10
N ARG A 61 -8.84 -5.97 3.06
CA ARG A 61 -8.75 -6.83 4.25
C ARG A 61 -7.32 -6.87 4.79
N GLY A 62 -6.34 -7.02 3.90
CA GLY A 62 -4.92 -7.15 4.24
C GLY A 62 -4.31 -5.88 4.82
N LEU A 63 -4.66 -4.70 4.32
CA LEU A 63 -4.17 -3.42 4.84
C LEU A 63 -4.48 -3.22 6.32
N ARG A 64 -5.61 -3.75 6.82
CA ARG A 64 -5.95 -3.70 8.26
C ARG A 64 -5.05 -4.58 9.13
N SER A 65 -4.43 -5.59 8.54
CA SER A 65 -3.61 -6.60 9.22
C SER A 65 -2.10 -6.36 9.08
N LEU A 66 -1.71 -5.26 8.43
CA LEU A 66 -0.30 -4.88 8.36
C LEU A 66 0.20 -4.60 9.78
N PRO A 67 1.22 -5.35 10.26
CA PRO A 67 1.83 -5.09 11.56
C PRO A 67 2.46 -3.70 11.54
N ASP A 68 2.64 -3.12 12.73
CA ASP A 68 3.35 -1.87 12.88
C ASP A 68 4.72 -1.98 12.21
N GLY A 69 4.98 -1.09 11.24
CA GLY A 69 6.23 -1.05 10.48
C GLY A 69 7.41 -1.13 11.45
N ARG A 70 8.24 -2.15 11.30
CA ARG A 70 9.35 -2.45 12.20
C ARG A 70 10.61 -1.75 11.72
#